data_AF-A0A8F4FTA9-F1
#
_entry.id   AF-A0A8F4FTA9-F1
#
_cell.length_a   1.000
_cell.length_b   1.000
_cell.length_c   1.000
_cell.angle_alpha   90.00
_cell.angle_beta   90.00
_cell.angle_gamma   90.00
#
_symmetry.space_group_name_H-M   'P 1'
#
loop_
_entity.id
_entity.type
_entity.pdbx_description
1 polymer ?
#
loop_
_entity_poly.entity_id
_entity_poly.type
_entity_poly.pdbx_seq_one_letter_code
_entity_poly.pdbx_strand_id
1 'polypeptide(L)'
;MSASTWPGRSAAAAAGIVADRLLGEPPVRPHPVSLFGRLMRASEARLWADRRGPGVAHAAFGVGVGAAVGRSSHTVAGSTYLAVAGRALDEAAADVEAALLADDLDRARELLPALVGRDPSTLDAGEIARAVIESLAENTIDAVVAPALWAVVAGGAGALGYRAINTLDAMVGHRNERYERFGWASARLDDAANWVPARVGAAVVVLVRPSSAAAVARAVRHDAPGHPSPNGGVIEAAFAAALGLRLGGESRYGERVELRPTLGDGKPPAPGDIAAARRLARDVDLALAALLAAPALARAARQPARAGARARPPHRSVGKARRPTTRFPDRTGPAPSPSVLSGRHVAPRRDLPTEPSPRSTGEGPT
;
A
#
# COMPACT_ATOMS: atom_id res chain seq x y z
N MET A 1 12.02 14.36 12.89
CA MET A 1 12.92 14.54 11.72
C MET A 1 12.14 15.23 10.62
N SER A 2 12.78 16.03 9.75
CA SER A 2 12.05 16.59 8.59
C SER A 2 11.84 15.53 7.51
N ALA A 3 10.58 15.37 7.08
CA ALA A 3 10.19 14.52 5.95
C ALA A 3 10.70 15.03 4.59
N SER A 4 11.30 16.23 4.53
CA SER A 4 12.02 16.70 3.34
C SER A 4 13.32 15.91 3.07
N THR A 5 13.91 15.29 4.10
CA THR A 5 15.19 14.55 4.00
C THR A 5 14.98 13.09 3.59
N TRP A 6 15.88 12.53 2.79
CA TRP A 6 15.83 11.13 2.34
C TRP A 6 15.65 10.13 3.51
N PRO A 7 16.41 10.17 4.63
CA PRO A 7 16.17 9.27 5.77
C PRO A 7 14.81 9.48 6.45
N GLY A 8 14.26 10.69 6.39
CA GLY A 8 12.91 10.97 6.87
C GLY A 8 11.83 10.37 5.97
N ARG A 9 12.04 10.38 4.64
CA ARG A 9 11.15 9.71 3.67
C ARG A 9 11.18 8.20 3.80
N SER A 10 12.35 7.59 3.96
CA SER A 10 12.48 6.13 4.14
C SER A 10 11.78 5.64 5.42
N ALA A 11 12.00 6.31 6.55
CA ALA A 11 11.28 5.97 7.79
C ALA A 11 9.76 6.21 7.69
N ALA A 12 9.32 7.24 6.94
CA ALA A 12 7.91 7.49 6.70
C ALA A 12 7.27 6.44 5.77
N ALA A 13 7.97 6.01 4.72
CA ALA A 13 7.51 4.94 3.83
C ALA A 13 7.39 3.60 4.58
N ALA A 14 8.38 3.25 5.41
CA ALA A 14 8.31 2.10 6.32
C ALA A 14 7.08 2.15 7.24
N ALA A 15 6.81 3.32 7.85
CA ALA A 15 5.63 3.51 8.68
C ALA A 15 4.30 3.37 7.90
N GLY A 16 4.28 3.71 6.61
CA GLY A 16 3.13 3.49 5.74
C GLY A 16 2.84 2.01 5.47
N ILE A 17 3.88 1.21 5.20
CA ILE A 17 3.74 -0.26 5.03
C ILE A 17 3.25 -0.92 6.33
N VAL A 18 3.83 -0.52 7.47
CA VAL A 18 3.41 -1.03 8.79
C VAL A 18 1.97 -0.61 9.13
N ALA A 19 1.55 0.59 8.73
CA ALA A 19 0.15 1.02 8.88
C ALA A 19 -0.82 0.17 8.06
N ASP A 20 -0.49 -0.18 6.80
CA ASP A 20 -1.30 -1.10 5.97
C ASP A 20 -1.46 -2.47 6.63
N ARG A 21 -0.38 -3.08 7.15
CA ARG A 21 -0.49 -4.35 7.88
C ARG A 21 -1.37 -4.25 9.12
N LEU A 22 -1.21 -3.20 9.93
CA LEU A 22 -1.93 -3.08 11.20
C LEU A 22 -3.40 -2.66 11.02
N LEU A 23 -3.71 -1.81 10.04
CA LEU A 23 -5.01 -1.15 9.91
C LEU A 23 -5.88 -1.69 8.76
N GLY A 24 -5.28 -2.30 7.74
CA GLY A 24 -6.00 -2.70 6.52
C GLY A 24 -6.30 -1.51 5.59
N GLU A 25 -7.39 -1.59 4.83
CA GLU A 25 -7.80 -0.47 3.97
C GLU A 25 -8.15 0.79 4.79
N PRO A 26 -7.82 1.99 4.29
CA PRO A 26 -8.26 3.25 4.89
C PRO A 26 -9.81 3.31 4.98
N PRO A 27 -10.40 3.58 6.17
CA PRO A 27 -11.87 3.61 6.36
C PRO A 27 -12.55 4.85 5.76
N VAL A 28 -11.97 5.42 4.70
CA VAL A 28 -12.41 6.65 4.03
C VAL A 28 -13.40 6.30 2.93
N ARG A 29 -14.64 6.78 3.04
CA ARG A 29 -15.69 6.61 2.02
C ARG A 29 -16.07 7.95 1.40
N PRO A 30 -16.05 8.11 0.06
CA PRO A 30 -15.59 7.14 -0.94
C PRO A 30 -14.06 6.96 -0.92
N HIS A 31 -13.58 5.73 -1.14
CA HIS A 31 -12.15 5.42 -1.11
C HIS A 31 -11.37 6.21 -2.19
N PRO A 32 -10.18 6.80 -1.91
CA PRO A 32 -9.49 7.67 -2.86
C PRO A 32 -9.21 7.04 -4.22
N VAL A 33 -8.82 5.76 -4.28
CA VAL A 33 -8.63 5.03 -5.54
C VAL A 33 -9.94 4.92 -6.34
N SER A 34 -11.08 4.74 -5.67
CA SER A 34 -12.39 4.74 -6.34
C SER A 34 -12.76 6.10 -6.94
N LEU A 35 -12.38 7.20 -6.27
CA LEU A 35 -12.61 8.57 -6.76
C LEU A 35 -11.70 8.87 -7.96
N PHE A 36 -10.43 8.47 -7.89
CA PHE A 36 -9.49 8.54 -9.00
C PHE A 36 -10.00 7.73 -10.21
N GLY A 37 -10.43 6.48 -10.01
CA GLY A 37 -10.99 5.66 -11.10
C GLY A 37 -12.25 6.25 -11.75
N ARG A 38 -13.13 6.91 -10.98
CA ARG A 38 -14.27 7.67 -11.54
C ARG A 38 -13.82 8.88 -12.34
N LEU A 39 -12.86 9.65 -11.86
CA LEU A 39 -12.27 10.78 -12.58
C LEU A 39 -11.59 10.32 -13.88
N MET A 40 -10.84 9.22 -13.84
CA MET A 40 -10.15 8.71 -15.02
C MET A 40 -11.11 8.11 -16.04
N ARG A 41 -12.19 7.41 -15.66
CA ARG A 41 -13.24 7.02 -16.62
C ARG A 41 -13.92 8.24 -17.28
N ALA A 42 -14.11 9.34 -16.55
CA ALA A 42 -14.61 10.59 -17.14
C ALA A 42 -13.57 11.30 -18.03
N SER A 43 -12.28 11.09 -17.80
CA SER A 43 -11.20 11.54 -18.69
C SER A 43 -11.13 10.69 -19.97
N GLU A 44 -11.18 9.36 -19.83
CA GLU A 44 -11.22 8.39 -20.92
C GLU A 44 -12.41 8.70 -21.85
N ALA A 45 -13.63 8.79 -21.32
CA ALA A 45 -14.84 9.08 -22.12
C ALA A 45 -14.82 10.42 -22.88
N ARG A 46 -13.90 11.35 -22.53
CA ARG A 46 -13.71 12.64 -23.22
C ARG A 46 -12.51 12.66 -24.16
N LEU A 47 -11.49 11.85 -23.89
CA LEU A 47 -10.23 11.82 -24.64
C LEU A 47 -10.12 10.61 -25.56
N TRP A 48 -10.97 9.58 -25.42
CA TRP A 48 -10.82 8.35 -26.17
C TRP A 48 -10.88 8.60 -27.68
N ALA A 49 -9.82 8.16 -28.33
CA ALA A 49 -9.73 7.92 -29.76
C ALA A 49 -8.64 6.86 -29.95
N ASP A 50 -8.75 6.09 -31.02
CA ASP A 50 -7.83 4.99 -31.32
C ASP A 50 -6.46 5.49 -31.88
N ARG A 51 -5.74 6.26 -31.04
CA ARG A 51 -4.48 6.95 -31.30
C ARG A 51 -3.70 7.15 -29.98
N ARG A 52 -2.36 7.11 -30.05
CA ARG A 52 -1.48 7.29 -28.87
C ARG A 52 -1.53 8.68 -28.24
N GLY A 53 -1.76 9.74 -29.01
CA GLY A 53 -1.73 11.13 -28.52
C GLY A 53 -2.69 11.42 -27.35
N PRO A 54 -4.01 11.15 -27.50
CA PRO A 54 -4.95 11.33 -26.41
C PRO A 54 -4.72 10.38 -25.23
N GLY A 55 -4.18 9.18 -25.48
CA GLY A 55 -3.73 8.25 -24.45
C GLY A 55 -2.60 8.81 -23.58
N VAL A 56 -1.58 9.44 -24.20
CA VAL A 56 -0.51 10.16 -23.49
C VAL A 56 -1.08 11.32 -22.67
N ALA A 57 -2.04 12.08 -23.21
CA ALA A 57 -2.70 13.17 -22.47
C ALA A 57 -3.50 12.66 -21.25
N HIS A 58 -4.21 11.54 -21.41
CA HIS A 58 -4.95 10.86 -20.35
C HIS A 58 -4.03 10.37 -19.23
N ALA A 59 -2.94 9.66 -19.59
CA ALA A 59 -1.95 9.18 -18.63
C ALA A 59 -1.26 10.34 -17.88
N ALA A 60 -0.81 11.37 -18.61
CA ALA A 60 -0.17 12.55 -18.03
C ALA A 60 -1.11 13.31 -17.08
N PHE A 61 -2.41 13.41 -17.40
CA PHE A 61 -3.41 13.99 -16.51
C PHE A 61 -3.58 13.17 -15.22
N GLY A 62 -3.75 11.85 -15.31
CA GLY A 62 -3.93 10.99 -14.13
C GLY A 62 -2.72 10.99 -13.19
N VAL A 63 -1.52 10.85 -13.75
CA VAL A 63 -0.27 10.93 -12.96
C VAL A 63 -0.07 12.33 -12.37
N GLY A 64 -0.42 13.38 -13.11
CA GLY A 64 -0.43 14.76 -12.62
C GLY A 64 -1.35 14.95 -11.41
N VAL A 65 -2.57 14.38 -11.46
CA VAL A 65 -3.53 14.40 -10.34
C VAL A 65 -2.98 13.62 -9.13
N GLY A 66 -2.50 12.39 -9.32
CA GLY A 66 -1.93 11.58 -8.23
C GLY A 66 -0.74 12.26 -7.54
N ALA A 67 0.20 12.79 -8.33
CA ALA A 67 1.35 13.53 -7.82
C ALA A 67 0.97 14.88 -7.18
N ALA A 68 -0.10 15.54 -7.63
CA ALA A 68 -0.60 16.76 -6.99
C ALA A 68 -1.24 16.48 -5.63
N VAL A 69 -2.12 15.47 -5.52
CA VAL A 69 -2.71 15.03 -4.24
C VAL A 69 -1.62 14.58 -3.27
N GLY A 70 -0.64 13.82 -3.75
CA GLY A 70 0.54 13.41 -2.97
C GLY A 70 1.46 14.55 -2.55
N ARG A 71 1.50 15.67 -3.29
CA ARG A 71 2.26 16.88 -2.91
C ARG A 71 1.53 17.72 -1.85
N SER A 72 0.20 17.77 -1.92
CA SER A 72 -0.64 18.49 -0.95
C SER A 72 -0.89 17.70 0.35
N SER A 73 -0.59 16.40 0.35
CA SER A 73 -0.77 15.51 1.50
C SER A 73 0.19 15.85 2.65
N HIS A 74 -0.34 16.01 3.86
CA HIS A 74 0.43 16.50 5.01
C HIS A 74 1.56 15.57 5.51
N THR A 75 1.57 14.27 5.16
CA THR A 75 2.65 13.35 5.54
C THR A 75 2.98 12.35 4.43
N VAL A 76 4.28 12.03 4.28
CA VAL A 76 4.73 10.95 3.38
C VAL A 76 4.19 9.60 3.85
N ALA A 77 4.14 9.35 5.17
CA ALA A 77 3.66 8.07 5.71
C ALA A 77 2.18 7.82 5.38
N GLY A 78 1.33 8.84 5.52
CA GLY A 78 -0.07 8.78 5.10
C GLY A 78 -0.21 8.61 3.59
N SER A 79 0.60 9.30 2.78
CA SER A 79 0.61 9.09 1.32
C SER A 79 1.07 7.68 0.92
N THR A 80 2.02 7.08 1.64
CA THR A 80 2.42 5.68 1.41
C THR A 80 1.31 4.72 1.84
N TYR A 81 0.71 4.91 3.02
CA TYR A 81 -0.42 4.11 3.51
C TYR A 81 -1.63 4.14 2.54
N LEU A 82 -1.91 5.28 1.92
CA LEU A 82 -2.94 5.42 0.87
C LEU A 82 -2.54 4.87 -0.50
N ALA A 83 -1.25 4.56 -0.71
CA ALA A 83 -0.71 4.05 -1.97
C ALA A 83 -0.52 2.53 -1.97
N VAL A 84 -0.13 1.96 -0.83
CA VAL A 84 0.03 0.52 -0.65
C VAL A 84 -1.31 -0.19 -0.45
N ALA A 85 -1.37 -1.50 -0.71
CA ALA A 85 -2.56 -2.33 -0.47
C ALA A 85 -2.24 -3.81 -0.17
N GLY A 86 -1.01 -4.12 0.27
CA GLY A 86 -0.55 -5.50 0.43
C GLY A 86 -1.25 -6.29 1.54
N ARG A 87 -1.95 -5.63 2.48
CA ARG A 87 -2.86 -6.35 3.40
C ARG A 87 -4.14 -6.79 2.70
N ALA A 88 -4.78 -5.92 1.91
CA ALA A 88 -5.96 -6.30 1.12
C ALA A 88 -5.64 -7.42 0.11
N LEU A 89 -4.41 -7.45 -0.40
CA LEU A 89 -3.89 -8.54 -1.24
C LEU A 89 -3.77 -9.87 -0.48
N ASP A 90 -3.24 -9.87 0.75
CA ASP A 90 -3.18 -11.07 1.62
C ASP A 90 -4.56 -11.56 2.05
N GLU A 91 -5.51 -10.65 2.29
CA GLU A 91 -6.91 -10.95 2.64
C GLU A 91 -7.66 -11.54 1.43
N ALA A 92 -7.60 -10.92 0.25
CA ALA A 92 -8.25 -11.46 -0.96
C ALA A 92 -7.67 -12.82 -1.40
N ALA A 93 -6.36 -13.04 -1.23
CA ALA A 93 -5.75 -14.36 -1.45
C ALA A 93 -6.12 -15.38 -0.36
N ALA A 94 -6.48 -14.94 0.84
CA ALA A 94 -7.00 -15.81 1.90
C ALA A 94 -8.38 -16.38 1.55
N ASP A 95 -9.26 -15.55 0.99
CA ASP A 95 -10.63 -15.96 0.67
C ASP A 95 -10.65 -17.00 -0.45
N VAL A 96 -9.82 -16.84 -1.50
CA VAL A 96 -9.67 -17.84 -2.57
C VAL A 96 -9.03 -19.13 -2.03
N GLU A 97 -8.02 -19.02 -1.17
CA GLU A 97 -7.40 -20.18 -0.51
C GLU A 97 -8.42 -20.95 0.36
N ALA A 98 -9.24 -20.25 1.13
CA ALA A 98 -10.26 -20.86 1.98
C ALA A 98 -11.33 -21.60 1.17
N ALA A 99 -11.78 -21.03 0.05
CA ALA A 99 -12.71 -21.69 -0.88
C ALA A 99 -12.10 -22.96 -1.49
N LEU A 100 -10.88 -22.89 -2.01
CA LEU A 100 -10.19 -24.05 -2.59
C LEU A 100 -9.87 -25.16 -1.57
N LEU A 101 -9.57 -24.81 -0.32
CA LEU A 101 -9.35 -25.78 0.76
C LEU A 101 -10.66 -26.38 1.31
N ALA A 102 -11.81 -25.80 0.98
CA ALA A 102 -13.15 -26.33 1.25
C ALA A 102 -13.74 -27.14 0.07
N ASP A 103 -12.98 -27.31 -1.02
CA ASP A 103 -13.41 -27.89 -2.31
C ASP A 103 -14.53 -27.09 -3.02
N ASP A 104 -14.74 -25.83 -2.61
CA ASP A 104 -15.72 -24.92 -3.19
C ASP A 104 -15.10 -24.16 -4.39
N LEU A 105 -14.99 -24.89 -5.50
CA LEU A 105 -14.37 -24.40 -6.73
C LEU A 105 -15.13 -23.23 -7.35
N ASP A 106 -16.46 -23.21 -7.27
CA ASP A 106 -17.26 -22.13 -7.83
C ASP A 106 -17.14 -20.85 -7.00
N ARG A 107 -17.09 -20.94 -5.66
CA ARG A 107 -16.77 -19.78 -4.83
C ARG A 107 -15.35 -19.26 -5.06
N ALA A 108 -14.38 -20.15 -5.31
CA ALA A 108 -13.02 -19.76 -5.68
C ALA A 108 -13.00 -18.99 -7.03
N ARG A 109 -13.84 -19.39 -7.99
CA ARG A 109 -14.03 -18.68 -9.28
C ARG A 109 -14.71 -17.32 -9.10
N GLU A 110 -15.73 -17.20 -8.26
CA GLU A 110 -16.37 -15.91 -7.95
C GLU A 110 -15.39 -14.89 -7.36
N LEU A 111 -14.43 -15.35 -6.55
CA LEU A 111 -13.46 -14.51 -5.84
C LEU A 111 -12.24 -14.12 -6.70
N LEU A 112 -11.79 -14.98 -7.61
CA LEU A 112 -10.55 -14.76 -8.38
C LEU A 112 -10.46 -13.43 -9.16
N PRO A 113 -11.54 -12.86 -9.73
CA PRO A 113 -11.51 -11.55 -10.39
C PRO A 113 -11.08 -10.37 -9.51
N ALA A 114 -11.07 -10.51 -8.18
CA ALA A 114 -10.49 -9.52 -7.28
C ALA A 114 -8.94 -9.50 -7.32
N LEU A 115 -8.31 -10.56 -7.84
CA LEU A 115 -6.85 -10.74 -7.92
C LEU A 115 -6.32 -10.82 -9.36
N VAL A 116 -7.11 -11.31 -10.32
CA VAL A 116 -6.63 -11.64 -11.67
C VAL A 116 -7.64 -11.21 -12.73
N GLY A 117 -7.19 -10.41 -13.71
CA GLY A 117 -8.01 -9.93 -14.83
C GLY A 117 -8.31 -10.96 -15.92
N ARG A 118 -8.37 -12.26 -15.60
CA ARG A 118 -8.66 -13.36 -16.54
C ARG A 118 -9.97 -14.05 -16.17
N ASP A 119 -10.66 -14.59 -17.16
CA ASP A 119 -11.89 -15.37 -16.92
C ASP A 119 -11.58 -16.60 -16.06
N PRO A 120 -12.22 -16.76 -14.88
CA PRO A 120 -12.05 -17.94 -14.04
C PRO A 120 -12.90 -19.14 -14.47
N SER A 121 -13.86 -18.98 -15.39
CA SER A 121 -14.95 -19.92 -15.65
C SER A 121 -14.51 -21.36 -15.92
N THR A 122 -13.42 -21.58 -16.66
CA THR A 122 -12.92 -22.91 -17.03
C THR A 122 -11.83 -23.45 -16.11
N LEU A 123 -11.31 -22.66 -15.17
CA LEU A 123 -10.10 -23.00 -14.42
C LEU A 123 -10.34 -24.12 -13.40
N ASP A 124 -9.36 -25.00 -13.22
CA ASP A 124 -9.31 -25.98 -12.12
C ASP A 124 -8.65 -25.41 -10.84
N ALA A 125 -8.70 -26.15 -9.73
CA ALA A 125 -8.16 -25.73 -8.44
C ALA A 125 -6.64 -25.45 -8.46
N GLY A 126 -5.86 -26.16 -9.27
CA GLY A 126 -4.43 -25.93 -9.48
C GLY A 126 -4.16 -24.72 -10.39
N GLU A 127 -4.99 -24.52 -11.42
CA GLU A 127 -4.92 -23.33 -12.27
C GLU A 127 -5.32 -22.03 -11.55
N ILE A 128 -6.30 -22.09 -10.64
CA ILE A 128 -6.66 -20.98 -9.76
C ILE A 128 -5.52 -20.74 -8.74
N ALA A 129 -5.00 -21.78 -8.10
CA ALA A 129 -3.86 -21.64 -7.18
C ALA A 129 -2.62 -21.03 -7.86
N ARG A 130 -2.31 -21.45 -9.09
CA ARG A 130 -1.29 -20.83 -9.95
C ARG A 130 -1.58 -19.34 -10.18
N ALA A 131 -2.79 -18.98 -10.59
CA ALA A 131 -3.17 -17.59 -10.85
C ALA A 131 -3.05 -16.68 -9.62
N VAL A 132 -3.45 -17.19 -8.44
CA VAL A 132 -3.32 -16.48 -7.16
C VAL A 132 -1.85 -16.27 -6.80
N ILE A 133 -0.98 -17.25 -7.02
CA ILE A 133 0.46 -17.15 -6.69
C ILE A 133 1.20 -16.24 -7.70
N GLU A 134 0.86 -16.29 -8.99
CA GLU A 134 1.37 -15.37 -10.02
C GLU A 134 0.96 -13.92 -9.69
N SER A 135 -0.33 -13.68 -9.42
CA SER A 135 -0.84 -12.36 -9.03
C SER A 135 -0.29 -11.86 -7.69
N LEU A 136 -0.11 -12.73 -6.69
CA LEU A 136 0.55 -12.37 -5.42
C LEU A 136 1.99 -11.88 -5.65
N ALA A 137 2.75 -12.54 -6.54
CA ALA A 137 4.11 -12.14 -6.84
C ALA A 137 4.16 -10.77 -7.55
N GLU A 138 3.36 -10.58 -8.60
CA GLU A 138 3.30 -9.31 -9.35
C GLU A 138 2.78 -8.17 -8.47
N ASN A 139 1.64 -8.34 -7.78
CA ASN A 139 1.07 -7.33 -6.90
C ASN A 139 1.89 -7.06 -5.63
N THR A 140 2.80 -7.94 -5.20
CA THR A 140 3.77 -7.58 -4.14
C THR A 140 4.63 -6.38 -4.58
N ILE A 141 4.99 -6.30 -5.86
CA ILE A 141 5.70 -5.14 -6.41
C ILE A 141 4.77 -3.93 -6.47
N ASP A 142 3.64 -4.06 -7.15
CA ASP A 142 2.76 -2.94 -7.49
C ASP A 142 2.03 -2.36 -6.29
N ALA A 143 1.54 -3.22 -5.39
CA ALA A 143 0.78 -2.81 -4.23
C ALA A 143 1.67 -2.48 -3.02
N VAL A 144 3.00 -2.71 -3.04
CA VAL A 144 3.87 -2.39 -1.89
C VAL A 144 5.26 -1.89 -2.28
N VAL A 145 6.08 -2.68 -2.97
CA VAL A 145 7.51 -2.33 -3.19
C VAL A 145 7.67 -1.04 -3.99
N ALA A 146 6.93 -0.91 -5.10
CA ALA A 146 6.96 0.26 -5.96
C ALA A 146 6.43 1.55 -5.30
N PRO A 147 5.21 1.60 -4.73
CA PRO A 147 4.72 2.82 -4.08
C PRO A 147 5.60 3.23 -2.89
N ALA A 148 6.19 2.29 -2.16
CA ALA A 148 7.13 2.59 -1.09
C ALA A 148 8.45 3.19 -1.61
N LEU A 149 9.06 2.62 -2.66
CA LEU A 149 10.28 3.17 -3.25
C LEU A 149 10.05 4.55 -3.89
N TRP A 150 8.94 4.75 -4.59
CA TRP A 150 8.58 6.06 -5.12
C TRP A 150 8.29 7.09 -3.99
N ALA A 151 7.75 6.65 -2.85
CA ALA A 151 7.64 7.48 -1.64
C ALA A 151 9.01 7.92 -1.08
N VAL A 152 10.03 7.06 -1.15
CA VAL A 152 11.41 7.43 -0.79
C VAL A 152 11.95 8.50 -1.74
N VAL A 153 11.82 8.28 -3.06
CA VAL A 153 12.37 9.16 -4.09
C VAL A 153 11.71 10.54 -4.08
N ALA A 154 10.38 10.61 -4.17
CA ALA A 154 9.64 11.85 -4.40
C ALA A 154 8.65 12.24 -3.27
N GLY A 155 8.66 11.54 -2.13
CA GLY A 155 7.71 11.78 -1.04
C GLY A 155 6.29 11.36 -1.42
N GLY A 156 5.28 11.98 -0.82
CA GLY A 156 3.88 11.63 -1.09
C GLY A 156 3.48 11.77 -2.56
N ALA A 157 4.08 12.73 -3.28
CA ALA A 157 3.91 12.91 -4.72
C ALA A 157 4.43 11.72 -5.55
N GLY A 158 5.44 11.01 -5.05
CA GLY A 158 5.90 9.74 -5.62
C GLY A 158 4.95 8.59 -5.29
N ALA A 159 4.54 8.45 -4.03
CA ALA A 159 3.65 7.38 -3.59
C ALA A 159 2.32 7.37 -4.38
N LEU A 160 1.61 8.51 -4.39
CA LEU A 160 0.32 8.63 -5.08
C LEU A 160 0.46 8.92 -6.58
N GLY A 161 1.62 9.42 -7.04
CA GLY A 161 1.95 9.48 -8.46
C GLY A 161 2.12 8.08 -9.05
N TYR A 162 2.87 7.20 -8.36
CA TYR A 162 3.00 5.80 -8.76
C TYR A 162 1.65 5.05 -8.67
N ARG A 163 0.89 5.18 -7.57
CA ARG A 163 -0.41 4.51 -7.48
C ARG A 163 -1.37 4.94 -8.58
N ALA A 164 -1.26 6.18 -9.07
CA ALA A 164 -1.97 6.63 -10.28
C ALA A 164 -1.47 5.93 -11.56
N ILE A 165 -0.16 5.72 -11.75
CA ILE A 165 0.39 4.94 -12.90
C ILE A 165 -0.21 3.53 -12.91
N ASN A 166 -0.07 2.78 -11.83
CA ASN A 166 -0.57 1.41 -11.71
C ASN A 166 -2.10 1.33 -11.86
N THR A 167 -2.85 2.31 -11.32
CA THR A 167 -4.31 2.37 -11.53
C THR A 167 -4.70 2.70 -12.99
N LEU A 168 -3.86 3.45 -13.72
CA LEU A 168 -4.09 3.73 -15.15
C LEU A 168 -3.80 2.49 -16.01
N ASP A 169 -2.79 1.70 -15.68
CA ASP A 169 -2.53 0.44 -16.38
C ASP A 169 -3.65 -0.58 -16.16
N ALA A 170 -4.04 -0.79 -14.90
CA ALA A 170 -5.17 -1.64 -14.52
C ALA A 170 -6.56 -1.14 -15.02
N MET A 171 -6.63 0.03 -15.67
CA MET A 171 -7.85 0.55 -16.28
C MET A 171 -7.82 0.53 -17.82
N VAL A 172 -6.69 0.85 -18.44
CA VAL A 172 -6.60 1.00 -19.91
C VAL A 172 -5.34 0.39 -20.53
N GLY A 173 -4.42 -0.21 -19.77
CA GLY A 173 -3.17 -0.78 -20.29
C GLY A 173 -3.31 -2.09 -21.06
N HIS A 174 -4.43 -2.78 -20.91
CA HIS A 174 -4.68 -4.10 -21.49
C HIS A 174 -4.59 -4.10 -23.03
N ARG A 175 -3.98 -5.15 -23.60
CA ARG A 175 -3.84 -5.32 -25.05
C ARG A 175 -5.12 -5.88 -25.67
N ASN A 176 -6.06 -4.98 -25.98
CA ASN A 176 -7.28 -5.28 -26.75
C ASN A 176 -7.55 -4.18 -27.80
N GLU A 177 -8.49 -4.41 -28.71
CA GLU A 177 -8.81 -3.51 -29.84
C GLU A 177 -9.17 -2.07 -29.39
N ARG A 178 -9.80 -1.90 -28.22
CA ARG A 178 -10.20 -0.59 -27.69
C ARG A 178 -9.00 0.22 -27.16
N TYR A 179 -7.97 -0.47 -26.67
CA TYR A 179 -6.91 0.13 -25.87
C TYR A 179 -5.49 -0.03 -26.44
N GLU A 180 -5.24 -0.86 -27.46
CA GLU A 180 -3.90 -1.08 -28.02
C GLU A 180 -3.14 0.24 -28.30
N ARG A 181 -3.83 1.24 -28.88
CA ARG A 181 -3.23 2.54 -29.20
C ARG A 181 -3.48 3.62 -28.13
N PHE A 182 -4.58 3.56 -27.37
CA PHE A 182 -4.88 4.54 -26.32
C PHE A 182 -4.13 4.24 -25.01
N GLY A 183 -4.19 2.98 -24.57
CA GLY A 183 -3.55 2.46 -23.36
C GLY A 183 -2.03 2.40 -23.37
N TRP A 184 -1.42 2.42 -24.56
CA TRP A 184 0.03 2.28 -24.77
C TRP A 184 0.87 3.15 -23.82
N ALA A 185 0.42 4.36 -23.52
CA ALA A 185 1.14 5.29 -22.65
C ALA A 185 1.11 4.89 -21.16
N SER A 186 0.00 4.30 -20.69
CA SER A 186 -0.11 3.77 -19.32
C SER A 186 0.81 2.57 -19.13
N ALA A 187 0.70 1.57 -20.01
CA ALA A 187 1.50 0.34 -19.93
C ALA A 187 3.00 0.60 -20.00
N ARG A 188 3.45 1.45 -20.94
CA ARG A 188 4.89 1.78 -21.02
C ARG A 188 5.40 2.64 -19.87
N LEU A 189 4.52 3.37 -19.18
CA LEU A 189 4.88 4.13 -17.99
C LEU A 189 4.94 3.25 -16.75
N ASP A 190 4.05 2.26 -16.62
CA ASP A 190 4.13 1.26 -15.56
C ASP A 190 5.36 0.34 -15.72
N ASP A 191 5.56 -0.24 -16.92
CA ASP A 191 6.78 -0.98 -17.31
C ASP A 191 8.07 -0.26 -16.84
N ALA A 192 8.14 1.06 -17.05
CA ALA A 192 9.28 1.88 -16.67
C ALA A 192 9.33 2.18 -15.17
N ALA A 193 8.19 2.48 -14.55
CA ALA A 193 8.09 2.81 -13.12
C ALA A 193 8.37 1.59 -12.21
N ASN A 194 8.07 0.39 -12.69
CA ASN A 194 8.26 -0.89 -11.99
C ASN A 194 9.61 -1.57 -12.27
N TRP A 195 10.43 -1.07 -13.20
CA TRP A 195 11.70 -1.69 -13.56
C TRP A 195 12.68 -1.82 -12.39
N VAL A 196 12.85 -0.76 -11.59
CA VAL A 196 13.67 -0.83 -10.36
C VAL A 196 12.93 -1.59 -9.24
N PRO A 197 11.66 -1.29 -8.91
CA PRO A 197 10.89 -2.04 -7.91
C PRO A 197 10.91 -3.55 -8.05
N ALA A 198 10.67 -4.13 -9.23
CA ALA A 198 10.66 -5.58 -9.42
C ALA A 198 12.02 -6.23 -9.08
N ARG A 199 13.12 -5.55 -9.42
CA ARG A 199 14.50 -6.01 -9.16
C ARG A 199 14.87 -5.85 -7.68
N VAL A 200 14.37 -4.82 -7.01
CA VAL A 200 14.46 -4.69 -5.54
C VAL A 200 13.64 -5.77 -4.85
N GLY A 201 12.41 -6.04 -5.29
CA GLY A 201 11.55 -7.09 -4.73
C GLY A 201 12.18 -8.48 -4.82
N ALA A 202 12.74 -8.86 -5.98
CA ALA A 202 13.47 -10.11 -6.12
C ALA A 202 14.71 -10.18 -5.20
N ALA A 203 15.42 -9.07 -4.98
CA ALA A 203 16.53 -9.01 -4.02
C ALA A 203 16.06 -9.12 -2.55
N VAL A 204 14.86 -8.61 -2.22
CA VAL A 204 14.25 -8.80 -0.90
C VAL A 204 13.76 -10.25 -0.72
N VAL A 205 13.21 -10.90 -1.75
CA VAL A 205 12.88 -12.34 -1.73
C VAL A 205 14.13 -13.18 -1.39
N VAL A 206 15.29 -12.85 -1.97
CA VAL A 206 16.57 -13.48 -1.61
C VAL A 206 16.95 -13.21 -0.14
N LEU A 207 16.70 -12.01 0.39
CA LEU A 207 16.99 -11.66 1.79
C LEU A 207 16.15 -12.45 2.79
N VAL A 208 14.84 -12.66 2.55
CA VAL A 208 13.98 -13.47 3.43
C VAL A 208 14.07 -14.96 3.18
N ARG A 209 14.52 -15.41 2.00
CA ARG A 209 14.73 -16.83 1.66
C ARG A 209 16.18 -17.10 1.20
N PRO A 210 17.19 -16.89 2.08
CA PRO A 210 18.60 -16.96 1.70
C PRO A 210 19.06 -18.37 1.27
N SER A 211 18.40 -19.44 1.74
CA SER A 211 18.64 -20.80 1.26
C SER A 211 18.24 -21.01 -0.20
N SER A 212 17.32 -20.22 -0.73
CA SER A 212 16.87 -20.24 -2.13
C SER A 212 17.65 -19.26 -3.03
N ALA A 213 18.64 -18.52 -2.51
CA ALA A 213 19.30 -17.42 -3.20
C ALA A 213 19.85 -17.79 -4.60
N ALA A 214 20.52 -18.94 -4.71
CA ALA A 214 21.08 -19.41 -5.98
C ALA A 214 19.98 -19.84 -6.97
N ALA A 215 18.90 -20.47 -6.49
CA ALA A 215 17.77 -20.87 -7.32
C ALA A 215 17.02 -19.64 -7.87
N VAL A 216 16.79 -18.64 -7.03
CA VAL A 216 16.18 -17.34 -7.41
C VAL A 216 17.05 -16.61 -8.43
N ALA A 217 18.35 -16.45 -8.16
CA ALA A 217 19.27 -15.78 -9.08
C ALA A 217 19.35 -16.47 -10.46
N ARG A 218 19.27 -17.81 -10.50
CA ARG A 218 19.18 -18.59 -11.74
C ARG A 218 17.85 -18.35 -12.47
N ALA A 219 16.71 -18.52 -11.79
CA ALA A 219 15.38 -18.38 -12.41
C ALA A 219 15.14 -16.96 -12.95
N VAL A 220 15.51 -15.94 -12.19
CA VAL A 220 15.44 -14.52 -12.63
C VAL A 220 16.37 -14.22 -13.81
N ARG A 221 17.47 -14.98 -13.98
CA ARG A 221 18.41 -14.80 -15.11
C ARG A 221 18.01 -15.55 -16.37
N HIS A 222 17.39 -16.72 -16.23
CA HIS A 222 17.13 -17.65 -17.34
C HIS A 222 15.66 -17.68 -17.79
N ASP A 223 14.72 -17.56 -16.85
CA ASP A 223 13.30 -17.80 -17.11
C ASP A 223 12.55 -16.47 -17.35
N ALA A 224 12.80 -15.49 -16.47
CA ALA A 224 12.20 -14.15 -16.54
C ALA A 224 12.34 -13.43 -17.90
N PRO A 225 13.45 -13.55 -18.67
CA PRO A 225 13.57 -12.92 -20.00
C PRO A 225 12.57 -13.43 -21.04
N GLY A 226 11.95 -14.60 -20.84
CA GLY A 226 10.87 -15.07 -21.71
C GLY A 226 9.53 -14.36 -21.46
N HIS A 227 9.36 -13.71 -20.31
CA HIS A 227 8.07 -13.21 -19.84
C HIS A 227 7.56 -11.97 -20.60
N PRO A 228 6.26 -11.87 -20.94
CA PRO A 228 5.70 -10.70 -21.64
C PRO A 228 5.81 -9.37 -20.88
N SER A 229 5.84 -9.42 -19.55
CA SER A 229 6.14 -8.28 -18.65
C SER A 229 7.59 -8.38 -18.14
N PRO A 230 8.46 -7.38 -18.38
CA PRO A 230 9.87 -7.37 -17.96
C PRO A 230 10.07 -7.17 -16.45
N ASN A 231 8.96 -7.08 -15.71
CA ASN A 231 8.87 -6.82 -14.28
C ASN A 231 8.18 -8.00 -13.57
N GLY A 232 6.98 -8.40 -14.03
CA GLY A 232 6.26 -9.57 -13.52
C GLY A 232 7.12 -10.83 -13.55
N GLY A 233 7.77 -11.11 -14.69
CA GLY A 233 8.63 -12.29 -14.84
C GLY A 233 9.83 -12.31 -13.87
N VAL A 234 10.32 -11.15 -13.42
CA VAL A 234 11.40 -11.05 -12.44
C VAL A 234 10.93 -11.44 -11.04
N ILE A 235 9.71 -11.04 -10.65
CA ILE A 235 9.19 -11.36 -9.32
C ILE A 235 8.48 -12.72 -9.27
N GLU A 236 7.76 -13.11 -10.32
CA GLU A 236 7.16 -14.43 -10.48
C GLU A 236 8.23 -15.53 -10.46
N ALA A 237 9.34 -15.38 -11.21
CA ALA A 237 10.45 -16.33 -11.17
C ALA A 237 11.15 -16.37 -9.80
N ALA A 238 11.23 -15.24 -9.09
CA ALA A 238 11.77 -15.20 -7.74
C ALA A 238 10.85 -15.90 -6.72
N PHE A 239 9.54 -15.69 -6.80
CA PHE A 239 8.56 -16.40 -5.97
C PHE A 239 8.56 -17.91 -6.28
N ALA A 240 8.53 -18.31 -7.55
CA ALA A 240 8.58 -19.70 -7.98
C ALA A 240 9.79 -20.43 -7.38
N ALA A 241 11.00 -19.90 -7.60
CA ALA A 241 12.24 -20.49 -7.09
C ALA A 241 12.40 -20.41 -5.56
N ALA A 242 11.82 -19.39 -4.90
CA ALA A 242 11.79 -19.31 -3.44
C ALA A 242 10.80 -20.31 -2.81
N LEU A 243 9.70 -20.63 -3.49
CA LEU A 243 8.67 -21.55 -2.99
C LEU A 243 8.91 -23.01 -3.41
N GLY A 244 9.80 -23.28 -4.37
CA GLY A 244 9.98 -24.63 -4.95
C GLY A 244 8.84 -25.00 -5.91
N LEU A 245 8.28 -24.00 -6.60
CA LEU A 245 7.17 -24.12 -7.53
C LEU A 245 7.60 -23.86 -8.97
N ARG A 246 6.69 -24.13 -9.90
CA ARG A 246 6.81 -23.85 -11.33
C ARG A 246 5.57 -23.09 -11.81
N LEU A 247 5.74 -21.81 -12.11
CA LEU A 247 4.68 -20.90 -12.58
C LEU A 247 4.69 -20.80 -14.11
N GLY A 248 3.66 -20.17 -14.67
CA GLY A 248 3.41 -20.11 -16.11
C GLY A 248 3.12 -21.49 -16.71
N GLY A 249 3.57 -21.72 -17.94
CA GLY A 249 3.24 -22.92 -18.72
C GLY A 249 1.86 -22.86 -19.36
N GLU A 250 1.29 -24.03 -19.66
CA GLU A 250 0.03 -24.18 -20.38
C GLU A 250 -1.19 -23.81 -19.51
N SER A 251 -2.13 -23.02 -20.04
CA SER A 251 -3.46 -22.77 -19.46
C SER A 251 -4.53 -23.09 -20.52
N ARG A 252 -5.66 -23.70 -20.12
CA ARG A 252 -6.71 -24.12 -21.07
C ARG A 252 -8.03 -23.38 -20.83
N TYR A 253 -8.41 -22.55 -21.81
CA TYR A 253 -9.68 -21.84 -21.82
C TYR A 253 -10.58 -22.44 -22.91
N GLY A 254 -11.24 -23.56 -22.57
CA GLY A 254 -11.98 -24.37 -23.53
C GLY A 254 -11.05 -24.91 -24.64
N GLU A 255 -11.32 -24.55 -25.88
CA GLU A 255 -10.48 -24.90 -27.03
C GLU A 255 -9.17 -24.08 -27.13
N ARG A 256 -9.09 -22.94 -26.44
CA ARG A 256 -7.93 -22.04 -26.52
C ARG A 256 -6.85 -22.42 -25.51
N VAL A 257 -5.73 -22.91 -26.02
CA VAL A 257 -4.50 -23.10 -25.24
C VAL A 257 -3.70 -21.81 -25.22
N GLU A 258 -3.36 -21.32 -24.03
CA GLU A 258 -2.37 -20.24 -23.83
C GLU A 258 -1.10 -20.82 -23.20
N LEU A 259 0.05 -20.57 -23.82
CA LEU A 259 1.35 -21.03 -23.32
C LEU A 259 2.14 -19.84 -22.75
N ARG A 260 2.05 -19.61 -21.43
CA ARG A 260 2.97 -18.69 -20.75
C ARG A 260 4.36 -19.36 -20.66
N PRO A 261 5.46 -18.59 -20.70
CA PRO A 261 6.80 -19.10 -20.37
C PRO A 261 6.79 -19.80 -19.00
N THR A 262 7.55 -20.87 -18.86
CA THR A 262 7.71 -21.58 -17.58
C THR A 262 8.70 -20.82 -16.69
N LEU A 263 8.34 -20.56 -15.44
CA LEU A 263 9.18 -19.86 -14.46
C LEU A 263 9.44 -20.77 -13.24
N GLY A 264 10.71 -21.07 -12.94
CA GLY A 264 11.12 -22.00 -11.91
C GLY A 264 11.07 -23.49 -12.32
N ASP A 265 11.84 -24.31 -11.62
CA ASP A 265 12.01 -25.76 -11.87
C ASP A 265 11.26 -26.66 -10.87
N GLY A 266 10.39 -26.07 -10.05
CA GLY A 266 9.68 -26.77 -8.97
C GLY A 266 8.46 -27.60 -9.39
N LYS A 267 7.64 -27.93 -8.40
CA LYS A 267 6.36 -28.64 -8.60
C LYS A 267 5.27 -27.69 -9.13
N PRO A 268 4.21 -28.20 -9.79
CA PRO A 268 3.02 -27.40 -10.06
C PRO A 268 2.39 -26.84 -8.77
N PRO A 269 1.81 -25.62 -8.81
CA PRO A 269 1.00 -25.09 -7.72
C PRO A 269 -0.21 -25.97 -7.39
N ALA A 270 -0.54 -26.03 -6.10
CA ALA A 270 -1.76 -26.60 -5.54
C ALA A 270 -2.33 -25.63 -4.48
N PRO A 271 -3.61 -25.73 -4.09
CA PRO A 271 -4.24 -24.80 -3.14
C PRO A 271 -3.43 -24.54 -1.86
N GLY A 272 -2.85 -25.57 -1.23
CA GLY A 272 -2.04 -25.43 -0.01
C GLY A 272 -0.71 -24.68 -0.17
N ASP A 273 -0.29 -24.35 -1.40
CA ASP A 273 0.87 -23.47 -1.63
C ASP A 273 0.53 -21.99 -1.48
N ILE A 274 -0.76 -21.60 -1.54
CA ILE A 274 -1.18 -20.20 -1.49
C ILE A 274 -0.75 -19.55 -0.18
N ALA A 275 -0.96 -20.19 0.98
CA ALA A 275 -0.46 -19.72 2.27
C ALA A 275 1.07 -19.55 2.30
N ALA A 276 1.82 -20.32 1.51
CA ALA A 276 3.28 -20.16 1.42
C ALA A 276 3.66 -18.90 0.61
N ALA A 277 2.98 -18.64 -0.51
CA ALA A 277 3.14 -17.39 -1.26
C ALA A 277 2.69 -16.16 -0.46
N ARG A 278 1.55 -16.25 0.23
CA ARG A 278 1.03 -15.22 1.14
C ARG A 278 1.96 -14.92 2.33
N ARG A 279 2.64 -15.94 2.87
CA ARG A 279 3.72 -15.74 3.85
C ARG A 279 4.89 -14.98 3.20
N LEU A 280 5.38 -15.45 2.06
CA LEU A 280 6.50 -14.81 1.36
C LEU A 280 6.25 -13.34 1.01
N ALA A 281 5.05 -12.98 0.54
CA ALA A 281 4.66 -11.59 0.27
C ALA A 281 4.72 -10.72 1.54
N ARG A 282 4.15 -11.19 2.66
CA ARG A 282 4.24 -10.50 3.96
C ARG A 282 5.67 -10.39 4.47
N ASP A 283 6.48 -11.43 4.31
CA ASP A 283 7.89 -11.43 4.71
C ASP A 283 8.69 -10.39 3.90
N VAL A 284 8.43 -10.29 2.58
CA VAL A 284 9.00 -9.25 1.70
C VAL A 284 8.61 -7.85 2.16
N ASP A 285 7.33 -7.61 2.46
CA ASP A 285 6.84 -6.29 2.89
C ASP A 285 7.40 -5.84 4.23
N LEU A 286 7.48 -6.77 5.20
CA LEU A 286 8.08 -6.52 6.51
C LEU A 286 9.60 -6.30 6.41
N ALA A 287 10.29 -7.08 5.57
CA ALA A 287 11.72 -6.89 5.31
C ALA A 287 12.00 -5.54 4.62
N LEU A 288 11.18 -5.14 3.64
CA LEU A 288 11.27 -3.83 3.01
C LEU A 288 11.06 -2.69 4.03
N ALA A 289 10.03 -2.79 4.88
CA ALA A 289 9.79 -1.82 5.94
C ALA A 289 10.99 -1.72 6.92
N ALA A 290 11.59 -2.85 7.31
CA ALA A 290 12.78 -2.88 8.14
C ALA A 290 14.01 -2.22 7.47
N LEU A 291 14.28 -2.55 6.20
CA LEU A 291 15.35 -1.93 5.40
C LEU A 291 15.17 -0.41 5.27
N LEU A 292 13.94 0.05 5.05
CA LEU A 292 13.60 1.48 4.94
C LEU A 292 13.67 2.22 6.28
N ALA A 293 13.41 1.55 7.40
CA ALA A 293 13.54 2.12 8.75
C ALA A 293 15.00 2.18 9.26
N ALA A 294 15.86 1.25 8.85
CA ALA A 294 17.22 1.09 9.36
C ALA A 294 18.08 2.39 9.34
N PRO A 295 18.06 3.25 8.29
CA PRO A 295 18.82 4.50 8.28
C PRO A 295 18.38 5.54 9.31
N ALA A 296 17.16 5.44 9.85
CA ALA A 296 16.68 6.27 10.96
C ALA A 296 17.00 5.64 12.31
N LEU A 297 16.79 4.33 12.47
CA LEU A 297 17.14 3.58 13.69
C LEU A 297 18.64 3.69 14.01
N ALA A 298 19.50 3.50 13.01
CA ALA A 298 20.95 3.65 13.15
C ALA A 298 21.39 5.09 13.48
N ARG A 299 20.58 6.11 13.17
CA ARG A 299 20.82 7.50 13.59
C ARG A 299 20.35 7.75 15.02
N ALA A 300 19.24 7.15 15.44
CA ALA A 300 18.76 7.24 16.82
C ALA A 300 19.75 6.57 17.79
N ALA A 301 20.19 5.34 17.49
CA ALA A 301 21.17 4.61 18.29
C ALA A 301 22.55 5.30 18.39
N ARG A 302 22.90 6.16 17.42
CA ARG A 302 24.15 6.95 17.42
C ARG A 302 24.03 8.32 18.09
N GLN A 303 22.84 8.73 18.54
CA GLN A 303 22.68 9.94 19.35
C GLN A 303 22.88 9.56 20.83
N PRO A 304 23.99 9.94 21.48
CA PRO A 304 24.15 9.71 22.90
C PRO A 304 23.03 10.44 23.66
N ALA A 305 22.43 9.76 24.64
CA ALA A 305 21.28 10.27 25.37
C ALA A 305 21.59 11.64 26.01
N ARG A 306 21.05 12.72 25.43
CA ARG A 306 21.19 14.10 25.96
C ARG A 306 20.25 14.34 27.14
N ALA A 307 20.28 13.44 28.11
CA ALA A 307 19.55 13.49 29.37
C ALA A 307 20.52 13.14 30.50
N GLY A 308 20.89 14.12 31.34
CA GLY A 308 21.83 13.91 32.45
C GLY A 308 22.71 15.11 32.85
N ALA A 309 22.77 16.18 32.05
CA ALA A 309 23.72 17.29 32.24
C ALA A 309 23.08 18.67 32.51
N ARG A 310 22.05 18.75 33.38
CA ARG A 310 21.55 20.05 33.87
C ARG A 310 20.91 20.06 35.27
N ALA A 311 21.29 19.13 36.15
CA ALA A 311 21.01 19.21 37.59
C ALA A 311 22.15 19.95 38.31
N ARG A 312 22.19 21.28 38.23
CA ARG A 312 23.03 22.10 39.14
C ARG A 312 22.25 22.27 40.46
N PRO A 313 22.72 21.75 41.61
CA PRO A 313 22.09 22.05 42.89
C PRO A 313 22.27 23.56 43.22
N PRO A 314 21.32 24.19 43.92
CA PRO A 314 21.49 25.57 44.37
C PRO A 314 22.61 25.64 45.41
N HIS A 315 23.61 26.49 45.17
CA HIS A 315 24.70 26.73 46.11
C HIS A 315 24.15 27.34 47.40
N ARG A 316 24.19 26.60 48.51
CA ARG A 316 24.05 27.18 49.85
C ARG A 316 25.31 27.97 50.20
N SER A 317 25.26 29.29 50.04
CA SER A 317 26.34 30.21 50.42
C SER A 317 26.40 30.41 51.94
N VAL A 318 27.29 29.70 52.63
CA VAL A 318 27.59 29.93 54.05
C VAL A 318 28.45 31.19 54.19
N GLY A 319 27.82 32.35 54.29
CA GLY A 319 28.48 33.63 54.52
C GLY A 319 28.91 33.80 55.99
N LYS A 320 30.21 34.00 56.24
CA LYS A 320 30.72 34.33 57.58
C LYS A 320 30.26 35.73 58.01
N ALA A 321 30.00 35.89 59.30
CA ALA A 321 29.54 37.15 59.88
C ALA A 321 30.59 38.28 59.79
N ARG A 322 30.10 39.50 59.52
CA ARG A 322 30.74 40.78 59.93
C ARG A 322 29.67 41.71 60.51
N ARG A 323 30.09 42.60 61.40
CA ARG A 323 29.21 43.51 62.18
C ARG A 323 28.81 44.78 61.37
N PRO A 324 27.77 45.52 61.80
CA PRO A 324 26.95 46.33 60.88
C PRO A 324 27.40 47.79 60.76
N THR A 325 26.92 48.45 59.69
CA THR A 325 26.74 49.91 59.63
C THR A 325 25.34 50.24 59.13
N THR A 326 24.78 51.32 59.65
CA THR A 326 23.37 51.70 59.60
C THR A 326 22.94 52.37 58.29
N ARG A 327 21.71 52.07 57.82
CA ARG A 327 20.69 53.07 57.41
C ARG A 327 19.33 52.43 57.07
N PHE A 328 18.30 52.90 57.77
CA PHE A 328 16.89 52.99 57.31
C PHE A 328 16.67 54.41 56.73
N PRO A 329 15.50 54.80 56.16
CA PRO A 329 14.25 54.06 55.94
C PRO A 329 13.94 53.94 54.40
N ASP A 330 12.73 53.70 53.86
CA ASP A 330 11.37 53.67 54.44
C ASP A 330 10.38 52.75 53.70
N ARG A 331 9.19 52.63 54.32
CA ARG A 331 7.92 52.04 53.92
C ARG A 331 7.42 52.59 52.56
N THR A 332 6.60 51.88 51.79
CA THR A 332 5.16 51.66 52.08
C THR A 332 4.53 50.60 51.17
N GLY A 333 3.34 50.08 51.54
CA GLY A 333 2.48 49.23 50.69
C GLY A 333 1.50 50.05 49.83
N PRO A 334 0.30 49.53 49.45
CA PRO A 334 -0.39 48.33 49.94
C PRO A 334 -0.73 47.29 48.84
N ALA A 335 -1.63 46.34 49.14
CA ALA A 335 -2.10 45.27 48.25
C ALA A 335 -3.63 45.32 47.98
N PRO A 336 -4.44 44.23 47.92
CA PRO A 336 -5.20 43.89 46.71
C PRO A 336 -6.75 43.95 46.86
N SER A 337 -7.49 43.76 45.76
CA SER A 337 -8.97 43.60 45.74
C SER A 337 -9.52 43.00 44.42
N PRO A 338 -10.77 42.46 44.35
CA PRO A 338 -10.91 41.08 43.88
C PRO A 338 -12.15 40.73 42.97
N SER A 339 -12.17 39.46 42.51
CA SER A 339 -13.28 38.46 42.43
C SER A 339 -14.73 38.74 41.92
N VAL A 340 -15.37 37.60 41.56
CA VAL A 340 -16.83 37.30 41.41
C VAL A 340 -17.38 37.42 39.96
N LEU A 341 -18.10 36.48 39.28
CA LEU A 341 -18.94 35.26 39.49
C LEU A 341 -20.45 35.46 39.20
N SER A 342 -21.15 34.35 38.85
CA SER A 342 -22.59 34.19 38.51
C SER A 342 -22.97 34.39 37.02
N GLY A 343 -23.96 33.68 36.44
CA GLY A 343 -24.72 32.52 36.95
C GLY A 343 -25.88 32.01 36.08
N ARG A 344 -26.04 30.67 36.09
CA ARG A 344 -27.12 29.76 35.60
C ARG A 344 -28.54 30.30 35.31
N HIS A 345 -29.23 29.66 34.34
CA HIS A 345 -30.59 29.12 34.55
C HIS A 345 -30.85 27.83 33.73
N VAL A 346 -32.00 27.15 33.91
CA VAL A 346 -32.18 25.71 33.61
C VAL A 346 -33.61 25.32 33.16
N ALA A 347 -33.73 24.44 32.14
CA ALA A 347 -34.87 23.53 31.81
C ALA A 347 -36.23 24.16 31.33
N PRO A 348 -37.29 23.40 30.92
CA PRO A 348 -37.49 21.93 30.92
C PRO A 348 -38.10 21.27 29.64
N ARG A 349 -38.56 20.01 29.79
CA ARG A 349 -39.09 19.06 28.77
C ARG A 349 -40.43 19.47 28.13
N ARG A 350 -40.66 19.00 26.88
CA ARG A 350 -41.81 18.18 26.38
C ARG A 350 -41.36 17.41 25.10
N ASP A 351 -42.09 16.50 24.45
CA ASP A 351 -42.73 15.22 24.84
C ASP A 351 -42.92 14.34 23.55
N LEU A 352 -43.56 13.16 23.63
CA LEU A 352 -43.80 12.21 22.51
C LEU A 352 -45.23 12.27 21.92
N PRO A 353 -45.41 11.84 20.65
CA PRO A 353 -46.63 11.14 20.21
C PRO A 353 -46.33 9.76 19.56
N THR A 354 -47.38 8.94 19.39
CA THR A 354 -47.32 7.54 18.90
C THR A 354 -48.18 7.33 17.65
N GLU A 355 -47.66 6.51 16.72
CA GLU A 355 -48.42 5.76 15.68
C GLU A 355 -49.22 6.57 14.62
N PRO A 356 -49.81 5.98 13.54
CA PRO A 356 -50.16 4.56 13.32
C PRO A 356 -49.64 3.87 12.05
N SER A 357 -49.90 2.57 11.97
CA SER A 357 -49.72 1.69 10.79
C SER A 357 -50.97 1.63 9.89
N PRO A 358 -50.82 1.56 8.55
CA PRO A 358 -51.88 1.14 7.62
C PRO A 358 -51.75 -0.34 7.18
N ARG A 359 -52.90 -0.93 6.86
CA ARG A 359 -53.15 -2.38 6.67
C ARG A 359 -52.65 -2.95 5.34
N SER A 360 -52.68 -4.28 5.27
CA SER A 360 -52.57 -5.09 4.06
C SER A 360 -53.76 -4.95 3.09
N THR A 361 -53.43 -4.99 1.80
CA THR A 361 -54.19 -5.63 0.70
C THR A 361 -53.14 -6.39 -0.13
N GLY A 362 -53.39 -7.56 -0.72
CA GLY A 362 -54.65 -8.28 -0.90
C GLY A 362 -54.93 -8.42 -2.40
N GLU A 363 -55.04 -9.67 -2.88
CA GLU A 363 -55.18 -10.04 -4.32
C GLU A 363 -53.93 -9.71 -5.18
N GLY A 364 -53.70 -10.33 -6.34
CA GLY A 364 -54.38 -11.44 -7.04
C GLY A 364 -53.62 -11.77 -8.35
N PRO A 365 -53.66 -13.02 -8.88
CA PRO A 365 -52.69 -13.47 -9.89
C PRO A 365 -53.18 -13.44 -11.35
N THR A 366 -52.24 -13.17 -12.27
CA THR A 366 -52.14 -13.74 -13.63
C THR A 366 -50.66 -13.83 -14.02
#